data_AF-A0A2R6I8S7-F1
#
_entry.id   AF-A0A2R6I8S7-F1
#
_cell.length_a   1.000
_cell.length_b   1.000
_cell.length_c   1.000
_cell.angle_alpha   90.00
_cell.angle_beta   90.00
_cell.angle_gamma   90.00
#
_symmetry.space_group_name_H-M   'P 1'
#
loop_
_entity.id
_entity.type
_entity.pdbx_description
1 polymer ?
#
loop_
_entity_poly.entity_id
_entity_poly.type
_entity_poly.pdbx_seq_one_letter_code
_entity_poly.pdbx_strand_id
1 'polypeptide(L)'
;MTAAARLRALASGVRFGKFASVGAVGAVFDLTVTTALIVGLDVLPEVAKLVGAEVAILVMFVINERWTFADEGLPGIRPTLRRLLTSNLVRSAGLAVQFLTVRAFRQVPITLEVGGIDLWTFVPLPIAIGLSVLLNYVMESLFTWRVDREPGHGTE
;
A
#
# COMPACT_ATOMS: atom_id res chain seq x y z
N MET A 1 23.65 -2.03 -11.25
CA MET A 1 23.68 -2.56 -9.87
C MET A 1 23.47 -4.07 -9.85
N THR A 2 24.18 -4.79 -8.98
CA THR A 2 24.00 -6.24 -8.74
C THR A 2 22.75 -6.50 -7.89
N ALA A 3 22.19 -7.72 -7.93
CA ALA A 3 21.01 -8.11 -7.14
C ALA A 3 21.18 -7.82 -5.62
N ALA A 4 22.40 -7.95 -5.11
CA ALA A 4 22.75 -7.64 -3.72
C ALA A 4 22.53 -6.16 -3.35
N ALA A 5 22.79 -5.23 -4.28
CA ALA A 5 22.59 -3.80 -4.04
C ALA A 5 21.09 -3.44 -3.98
N ARG A 6 20.26 -4.08 -4.81
CA ARG A 6 18.79 -3.96 -4.76
C ARG A 6 18.23 -4.48 -3.43
N LEU A 7 18.70 -5.64 -2.98
CA LEU A 7 18.31 -6.22 -1.69
C LEU A 7 18.70 -5.32 -0.50
N ARG A 8 19.89 -4.74 -0.53
CA ARG A 8 20.37 -3.84 0.53
C ARG A 8 19.59 -2.52 0.58
N ALA A 9 19.18 -1.99 -0.58
CA ALA A 9 18.31 -0.81 -0.67
C ALA A 9 16.88 -1.09 -0.15
N LEU A 10 16.34 -2.28 -0.40
CA LEU A 10 15.04 -2.72 0.12
C LEU A 10 15.08 -3.01 1.63
N ALA A 11 16.21 -3.52 2.14
CA ALA A 11 16.41 -3.84 3.55
C ALA A 11 16.54 -2.61 4.48
N SER A 12 16.35 -1.39 3.98
CA SER A 12 16.33 -0.18 4.81
C SER A 12 15.11 -0.16 5.72
N GLY A 13 15.30 -0.53 7.00
CA GLY A 13 14.25 -0.47 8.02
C GLY A 13 13.67 0.93 8.22
N VAL A 14 14.46 2.00 7.99
CA VAL A 14 13.99 3.39 8.07
C VAL A 14 12.98 3.69 6.96
N ARG A 15 13.25 3.27 5.72
CA ARG A 15 12.34 3.51 4.59
C ARG A 15 11.07 2.68 4.72
N PHE A 16 11.20 1.42 5.14
CA PHE A 16 10.05 0.59 5.47
C PHE A 16 9.20 1.24 6.58
N GLY A 17 9.84 1.76 7.63
CA GLY A 17 9.16 2.49 8.71
C GLY A 17 8.38 3.70 8.20
N LYS A 18 9.01 4.56 7.39
CA LYS A 18 8.31 5.69 6.74
C LYS A 18 7.13 5.22 5.91
N PHE A 19 7.32 4.21 5.06
CA PHE A 19 6.26 3.66 4.22
C PHE A 19 5.09 3.11 5.04
N ALA A 20 5.38 2.37 6.11
CA ALA A 20 4.39 1.85 7.04
C ALA A 20 3.63 2.96 7.76
N SER A 21 4.32 4.03 8.19
CA SER A 21 3.68 5.21 8.78
C SER A 21 2.74 5.91 7.80
N VAL A 22 3.16 6.09 6.54
CA VAL A 22 2.29 6.64 5.50
C VAL A 22 1.09 5.73 5.25
N GLY A 23 1.29 4.41 5.23
CA GLY A 23 0.22 3.43 5.18
C GLY A 23 -0.79 3.56 6.31
N ALA A 24 -0.32 3.75 7.55
CA ALA A 24 -1.19 3.96 8.70
C ALA A 24 -2.00 5.26 8.58
N VAL A 25 -1.39 6.34 8.11
CA VAL A 25 -2.11 7.60 7.81
C VAL A 25 -3.19 7.36 6.75
N GLY A 26 -2.85 6.66 5.66
CA GLY A 26 -3.82 6.29 4.64
C GLY A 26 -5.00 5.51 5.19
N ALA A 27 -4.77 4.51 6.05
CA ALA A 27 -5.82 3.73 6.69
C ALA A 27 -6.76 4.59 7.55
N VAL A 28 -6.23 5.58 8.26
CA VAL A 28 -7.05 6.54 9.02
C VAL A 28 -7.94 7.36 8.09
N PHE A 29 -7.40 7.85 6.97
CA PHE A 29 -8.20 8.60 5.98
C PHE A 29 -9.29 7.72 5.33
N ASP A 30 -8.94 6.50 4.92
CA ASP A 30 -9.88 5.53 4.37
C ASP A 30 -11.03 5.25 5.33
N LEU A 31 -10.72 4.92 6.58
CA LEU A 31 -11.72 4.68 7.61
C LEU A 31 -12.59 5.91 7.87
N THR A 32 -11.98 7.08 7.99
CA THR A 32 -12.69 8.33 8.30
C THR A 32 -13.64 8.70 7.17
N VAL A 33 -13.17 8.70 5.93
CA VAL A 33 -13.98 9.05 4.75
C VAL A 33 -15.09 8.02 4.56
N THR A 34 -14.76 6.73 4.59
CA THR A 34 -15.77 5.66 4.45
C THR A 34 -16.87 5.82 5.50
N THR A 35 -16.48 6.01 6.77
CA THR A 35 -17.44 6.15 7.88
C THR A 35 -18.26 7.43 7.74
N ALA A 36 -17.65 8.56 7.38
CA ALA A 36 -18.35 9.82 7.20
C ALA A 36 -19.38 9.75 6.06
N LEU A 37 -19.07 9.06 4.96
CA LEU A 37 -19.98 8.87 3.84
C LEU A 37 -21.15 7.95 4.22
N ILE A 38 -20.90 6.85 4.94
CA ILE A 38 -21.96 5.92 5.38
C ILE A 38 -22.84 6.57 6.44
N VAL A 39 -22.25 7.06 7.53
CA VAL A 39 -23.00 7.52 8.70
C VAL A 39 -23.55 8.94 8.50
N GLY A 40 -22.77 9.80 7.84
CA GLY A 40 -23.13 11.21 7.69
C GLY A 40 -23.98 11.51 6.45
N LEU A 41 -23.83 10.72 5.38
CA LEU A 41 -24.47 10.98 4.09
C LEU A 41 -25.30 9.80 3.55
N ASP A 42 -25.43 8.70 4.31
CA ASP A 42 -26.17 7.50 3.93
C ASP A 42 -25.75 6.92 2.56
N VAL A 43 -24.46 7.06 2.22
CA VAL A 43 -23.91 6.52 0.99
C VAL A 43 -23.78 5.00 1.12
N LEU A 44 -24.11 4.30 0.03
CA LEU A 44 -23.97 2.85 -0.07
C LEU A 44 -22.55 2.40 0.36
N PRO A 45 -22.40 1.42 1.28
CA PRO A 45 -21.12 1.04 1.86
C PRO A 45 -20.02 0.71 0.86
N GLU A 46 -20.35 0.05 -0.25
CA GLU A 46 -19.42 -0.31 -1.31
C GLU A 46 -18.85 0.93 -2.01
N VAL A 47 -19.70 1.93 -2.28
CA VAL A 47 -19.30 3.20 -2.89
C VAL A 47 -18.48 4.02 -1.90
N ALA A 48 -18.94 4.13 -0.66
CA ALA A 48 -18.21 4.82 0.40
C ALA A 48 -16.81 4.24 0.60
N LYS A 49 -16.69 2.90 0.55
CA LYS A 49 -15.41 2.21 0.68
C LYS A 49 -14.47 2.49 -0.49
N LEU A 50 -15.00 2.54 -1.71
CA LEU A 50 -14.22 2.87 -2.90
C LEU A 50 -13.68 4.31 -2.84
N VAL A 51 -14.52 5.25 -2.42
CA VAL A 51 -14.13 6.66 -2.26
C VAL A 51 -13.11 6.82 -1.12
N GLY A 52 -13.32 6.16 0.02
CA GLY A 52 -12.35 6.15 1.12
C GLY A 52 -10.99 5.61 0.71
N ALA A 53 -10.98 4.51 -0.04
CA ALA A 53 -9.76 3.93 -0.59
C ALA A 53 -9.05 4.92 -1.53
N GLU A 54 -9.76 5.56 -2.48
CA GLU A 54 -9.15 6.51 -3.40
C GLU A 54 -8.53 7.71 -2.66
N VAL A 55 -9.25 8.29 -1.68
CA VAL A 55 -8.72 9.39 -0.86
C VAL A 55 -7.46 8.97 -0.13
N ALA A 56 -7.43 7.78 0.47
CA ALA A 56 -6.25 7.25 1.15
C ALA A 56 -5.08 7.06 0.20
N ILE A 57 -5.31 6.54 -1.01
CA ILE A 57 -4.28 6.37 -2.03
C ILE A 57 -3.66 7.71 -2.41
N LEU A 58 -4.48 8.73 -2.65
CA LEU A 58 -4.03 10.08 -3.01
C LEU A 58 -3.22 10.72 -1.87
N VAL A 59 -3.71 10.65 -0.63
CA VAL A 59 -2.99 11.18 0.54
C VAL A 59 -1.65 10.49 0.70
N MET A 60 -1.63 9.16 0.64
CA MET A 60 -0.37 8.40 0.75
C MET A 60 0.60 8.72 -0.38
N PHE A 61 0.10 8.88 -1.61
CA PHE A 61 0.93 9.26 -2.75
C PHE A 61 1.58 10.62 -2.54
N VAL A 62 0.79 11.62 -2.13
CA VAL A 62 1.29 12.99 -1.87
C VAL A 62 2.33 12.99 -0.76
N ILE A 63 2.11 12.26 0.34
CA ILE A 63 3.08 12.18 1.43
C ILE A 63 4.37 11.48 0.95
N ASN A 64 4.25 10.37 0.21
CA ASN A 64 5.41 9.67 -0.32
C ASN A 64 6.22 10.54 -1.30
N GLU A 65 5.55 11.25 -2.20
CA GLU A 65 6.16 12.17 -3.16
C GLU A 65 6.89 13.33 -2.48
N ARG A 66 6.34 13.88 -1.39
CA ARG A 66 6.90 15.07 -0.74
C ARG A 66 7.85 14.77 0.42
N TRP A 67 7.86 13.54 0.95
CA TRP A 67 8.62 13.20 2.16
C TRP A 67 9.41 11.90 2.04
N THR A 68 8.77 10.79 1.67
CA THR A 68 9.48 9.49 1.62
C THR A 68 10.49 9.43 0.48
N PHE A 69 10.19 10.09 -0.63
CA PHE A 69 10.94 10.06 -1.89
C PHE A 69 11.11 11.46 -2.50
N ALA A 70 11.18 12.51 -1.67
CA ALA A 70 11.23 13.91 -2.12
C ALA A 70 12.37 14.21 -3.10
N ASP A 71 13.49 13.48 -2.97
CA ASP A 71 14.68 13.66 -3.79
C ASP A 71 14.69 12.75 -5.03
N GLU A 72 13.63 11.96 -5.24
CA GLU A 72 13.58 10.90 -6.27
C GLU A 72 12.64 11.28 -7.43
N GLY A 73 13.19 11.30 -8.64
CA GLY A 73 12.43 11.42 -9.88
C GLY A 73 12.36 12.82 -10.48
N LEU A 74 12.01 12.89 -11.77
CA LEU A 74 11.97 14.14 -12.51
C LEU A 74 10.79 15.03 -12.07
N PRO A 75 10.99 16.36 -12.01
CA PRO A 75 9.92 17.32 -11.75
C PRO A 75 8.97 17.44 -12.95
N GLY A 76 7.72 17.85 -12.68
CA GLY A 76 6.71 18.16 -13.70
C GLY A 76 5.46 17.26 -13.66
N ILE A 77 4.40 17.72 -14.32
CA ILE A 77 3.07 17.08 -14.30
C ILE A 77 3.10 15.66 -14.90
N ARG A 78 3.73 15.48 -16.08
CA ARG A 78 3.77 14.17 -16.75
C ARG A 78 4.51 13.11 -15.92
N PRO A 79 5.73 13.36 -15.39
CA PRO A 79 6.39 12.42 -14.48
C PRO A 79 5.57 12.10 -13.23
N THR A 80 4.93 13.10 -12.62
CA THR A 80 4.10 12.94 -11.42
C THR A 80 2.88 12.05 -11.69
N LEU A 81 2.15 12.31 -12.78
CA LEU A 81 1.01 11.47 -13.18
C LEU A 81 1.43 10.02 -13.46
N ARG A 82 2.59 9.80 -14.08
CA ARG A 82 3.12 8.45 -14.30
C ARG A 82 3.41 7.73 -12.98
N ARG A 83 3.97 8.43 -11.98
CA ARG A 83 4.21 7.87 -10.64
C ARG A 83 2.88 7.56 -9.94
N LEU A 84 1.90 8.45 -10.03
CA LEU A 84 0.56 8.22 -9.48
C LEU A 84 -0.12 6.98 -10.08
N LEU A 85 -0.08 6.83 -11.40
CA LEU A 85 -0.64 5.65 -12.09
C LEU A 85 0.11 4.37 -11.71
N THR A 86 1.44 4.42 -11.64
CA THR A 86 2.25 3.28 -11.18
C THR A 86 1.90 2.90 -9.74
N SER A 87 1.78 3.88 -8.83
CA SER A 87 1.41 3.65 -7.43
C SER A 87 0.02 3.00 -7.32
N ASN A 88 -0.96 3.49 -8.09
CA ASN A 88 -2.29 2.89 -8.16
C ASN A 88 -2.27 1.43 -8.64
N LEU A 89 -1.49 1.14 -9.69
CA LEU A 89 -1.34 -0.21 -10.21
C LEU A 89 -0.69 -1.15 -9.20
N VAL A 90 0.35 -0.68 -8.50
CA VAL A 90 1.02 -1.43 -7.43
C VAL A 90 0.04 -1.74 -6.30
N ARG A 91 -0.73 -0.75 -5.84
CA ARG A 91 -1.73 -0.93 -4.77
C ARG A 91 -2.84 -1.89 -5.18
N SER A 92 -3.26 -1.85 -6.44
CA SER A 92 -4.22 -2.80 -7.00
C SER A 92 -3.69 -4.23 -6.96
N ALA A 93 -2.40 -4.43 -7.27
CA ALA A 93 -1.75 -5.73 -7.13
C ALA A 93 -1.68 -6.19 -5.66
N GLY A 94 -1.39 -5.28 -4.73
CA GLY A 94 -1.45 -5.55 -3.29
C GLY A 94 -2.84 -5.97 -2.81
N LEU A 95 -3.89 -5.32 -3.30
CA LEU A 95 -5.28 -5.67 -3.01
C LEU A 95 -5.64 -7.06 -3.57
N ALA A 96 -5.19 -7.36 -4.79
CA ALA A 96 -5.39 -8.68 -5.40
C ALA A 96 -4.72 -9.78 -4.56
N VAL A 97 -3.48 -9.56 -4.08
CA VAL A 97 -2.81 -10.50 -3.16
C VAL A 97 -3.60 -10.67 -1.88
N GLN A 98 -4.06 -9.58 -1.26
CA GLN A 98 -4.86 -9.65 -0.05
C GLN A 98 -6.12 -10.51 -0.24
N PHE A 99 -6.87 -10.25 -1.31
CA PHE A 99 -8.07 -11.01 -1.66
C PHE A 99 -7.76 -12.49 -1.90
N LEU A 100 -6.73 -12.81 -2.69
CA LEU A 100 -6.33 -14.18 -3.00
C LEU A 100 -5.85 -14.94 -1.77
N THR A 101 -5.11 -14.29 -0.87
CA THR A 101 -4.69 -14.89 0.40
C THR A 101 -5.90 -15.25 1.25
N VAL A 102 -6.83 -14.32 1.47
CA VAL A 102 -8.05 -14.61 2.24
C VAL A 102 -8.87 -15.72 1.58
N ARG A 103 -9.02 -15.68 0.25
CA ARG A 103 -9.72 -16.72 -0.51
C ARG A 103 -9.07 -18.08 -0.32
N ALA A 104 -7.74 -18.17 -0.43
CA ALA A 104 -6.99 -19.41 -0.28
C ALA A 104 -7.16 -20.02 1.12
N PHE A 105 -7.01 -19.22 2.18
CA PHE A 105 -7.20 -19.69 3.55
C PHE A 105 -8.63 -20.18 3.81
N ARG A 106 -9.65 -19.53 3.23
CA ARG A 106 -11.05 -19.96 3.34
C ARG A 106 -11.34 -21.30 2.65
N GLN A 107 -10.48 -21.77 1.74
CA GLN A 107 -10.62 -23.10 1.14
C GLN A 107 -10.03 -24.20 2.04
N VAL A 108 -9.28 -23.84 3.08
CA VAL A 108 -8.66 -24.80 4.00
C VAL A 108 -9.66 -25.07 5.15
N PRO A 109 -10.16 -26.31 5.31
CA PRO A 109 -11.17 -26.64 6.30
C PRO A 109 -10.53 -26.86 7.68
N ILE A 110 -9.91 -25.82 8.23
CA ILE A 110 -9.42 -25.80 9.62
C ILE A 110 -10.46 -25.09 10.47
N THR A 111 -10.80 -25.70 11.61
CA THR A 111 -11.64 -25.10 12.65
C THR A 111 -10.79 -24.88 13.89
N LEU A 112 -10.72 -23.63 14.37
CA LEU A 112 -9.98 -23.27 15.58
C LEU A 112 -10.95 -22.64 16.57
N GLU A 113 -11.74 -23.48 17.24
CA GLU A 113 -12.75 -23.03 18.19
C GLU A 113 -12.15 -22.73 19.57
N VAL A 114 -12.32 -21.49 20.04
CA VAL A 114 -11.97 -21.08 21.41
C VAL A 114 -13.16 -20.30 21.96
N GLY A 115 -13.80 -20.82 23.01
CA GLY A 115 -14.96 -20.17 23.63
C GLY A 115 -16.19 -20.03 22.71
N GLY A 116 -16.38 -20.96 21.77
CA GLY A 116 -17.48 -20.93 20.79
C GLY A 116 -17.26 -19.99 19.59
N ILE A 117 -16.07 -19.41 19.47
CA ILE A 117 -15.67 -18.56 18.35
C ILE A 117 -14.64 -19.31 17.52
N ASP A 118 -14.89 -19.44 16.22
CA ASP A 118 -13.90 -19.95 15.28
C ASP A 118 -12.87 -18.87 14.94
N LEU A 119 -11.71 -18.96 15.59
CA LEU A 119 -10.61 -18.02 15.41
C LEU A 119 -9.98 -18.13 14.02
N TRP A 120 -10.16 -19.25 13.32
CA TRP A 120 -9.62 -19.44 11.97
C TRP A 120 -10.17 -18.41 10.98
N THR A 121 -11.38 -17.89 11.20
CA THR A 121 -11.97 -16.84 10.37
C THR A 121 -11.18 -15.52 10.40
N PHE A 122 -10.45 -15.23 11.48
CA PHE A 122 -9.73 -13.98 11.66
C PHE A 122 -8.25 -14.05 11.27
N VAL A 123 -7.62 -15.22 11.35
CA VAL A 123 -6.19 -15.44 11.03
C VAL A 123 -5.78 -14.96 9.62
N PRO A 124 -6.57 -15.16 8.56
CA PRO A 124 -6.17 -14.77 7.20
C PRO A 124 -6.05 -13.25 7.02
N LEU A 125 -6.79 -12.46 7.81
CA LEU A 125 -6.85 -11.01 7.66
C LEU A 125 -5.49 -10.33 7.91
N PRO A 126 -4.83 -10.48 9.08
CA PRO A 126 -3.52 -9.88 9.32
C PRO A 126 -2.45 -10.42 8.39
N ILE A 127 -2.50 -11.71 8.01
CA ILE A 127 -1.55 -12.31 7.06
C ILE A 127 -1.68 -11.65 5.68
N ALA A 128 -2.91 -11.53 5.18
CA ALA A 128 -3.20 -10.93 3.89
C ALA A 128 -2.79 -9.44 3.85
N ILE A 129 -3.03 -8.70 4.94
CA ILE A 129 -2.56 -7.31 5.09
C ILE A 129 -1.03 -7.25 5.08
N GLY A 130 -0.35 -8.10 5.86
CA GLY A 130 1.11 -8.13 5.93
C GLY A 130 1.76 -8.42 4.58
N LEU A 131 1.26 -9.42 3.85
CA LEU A 131 1.74 -9.75 2.50
C LEU A 131 1.51 -8.60 1.52
N SER A 132 0.34 -7.97 1.58
CA SER A 132 0.00 -6.81 0.75
C SER A 132 0.91 -5.62 1.02
N VAL A 133 1.13 -5.27 2.29
CA VAL A 133 2.04 -4.18 2.69
C VAL A 133 3.46 -4.44 2.21
N LEU A 134 3.95 -5.68 2.37
CA LEU A 134 5.30 -6.05 1.93
C LEU A 134 5.43 -5.96 0.40
N LEU A 135 4.46 -6.50 -0.34
CA LEU A 135 4.45 -6.41 -1.80
C LEU A 135 4.42 -4.94 -2.24
N ASN A 136 3.52 -4.15 -1.68
CA ASN A 136 3.40 -2.73 -2.00
C ASN A 136 4.70 -1.99 -1.73
N TYR A 137 5.36 -2.23 -0.59
CA TYR A 137 6.65 -1.60 -0.28
C TYR A 137 7.73 -1.94 -1.31
N VAL A 138 7.87 -3.23 -1.66
CA VAL A 138 8.86 -3.70 -2.65
C VAL A 138 8.57 -3.09 -4.02
N MET A 139 7.31 -3.16 -4.45
CA MET A 139 6.89 -2.70 -5.77
C MET A 139 6.97 -1.18 -5.90
N GLU A 140 6.55 -0.42 -4.89
CA GLU A 140 6.69 1.04 -4.86
C GLU A 140 8.17 1.43 -4.92
N SER A 141 9.03 0.76 -4.14
CA SER A 141 10.46 1.04 -4.11
C SER A 141 11.15 0.79 -5.46
N LEU A 142 10.76 -0.27 -6.18
CA LEU A 142 11.42 -0.68 -7.43
C LEU A 142 10.81 -0.05 -8.68
N PHE A 143 9.48 0.07 -8.75
CA PHE A 143 8.77 0.46 -9.96
C PHE A 143 8.32 1.92 -9.95
N THR A 144 7.76 2.40 -8.83
CA THR A 144 7.29 3.79 -8.72
C THR A 144 8.45 4.75 -8.53
N TRP A 145 9.29 4.47 -7.53
CA TRP A 145 10.36 5.37 -7.09
C TRP A 145 11.72 4.98 -7.61
N ARG A 146 11.88 3.74 -8.09
CA ARG A 146 13.09 3.28 -8.80
C ARG A 146 14.37 3.60 -8.04
N VAL A 147 14.38 3.32 -6.74
CA VAL A 147 15.51 3.66 -5.86
C VAL A 147 16.79 2.85 -6.18
N ASP A 148 16.75 2.03 -7.23
CA ASP A 148 17.90 1.35 -7.81
C ASP A 148 18.66 2.20 -8.84
N ARG A 149 18.18 3.41 -9.15
CA ARG A 149 18.89 4.37 -10.01
C ARG A 149 19.63 5.37 -9.12
N GLU A 150 20.95 5.48 -9.29
CA GLU A 150 21.73 6.56 -8.66
C GLU A 150 21.12 7.92 -9.04
N PRO A 151 21.17 8.93 -8.14
CA PRO A 151 20.78 10.29 -8.50
C PRO A 151 21.57 10.66 -9.74
N GLY A 152 20.87 10.92 -10.85
CA GLY A 152 21.53 11.42 -12.04
C GLY A 152 22.29 12.67 -11.64
N HIS A 153 23.62 12.64 -11.72
CA HIS A 153 24.38 13.86 -11.84
C HIS A 153 23.84 14.57 -13.08
N GLY A 154 23.00 15.58 -12.85
CA GLY A 154 22.68 16.55 -13.87
C GLY A 154 24.00 17.18 -14.28
N THR A 155 24.52 16.75 -15.42
CA THR A 155 25.34 17.63 -16.23
C THR A 155 24.41 18.73 -16.72
N GLU A 156 24.47 19.89 -16.09
CA GLU A 156 24.39 21.23 -16.69
C GLU A 156 24.61 22.31 -15.63
#